data_AF-A0ABD5B0N8-F1
#
_entry.id   AF-A0ABD5B0N8-F1
#
_cell.length_a   1.000
_cell.length_b   1.000
_cell.length_c   1.000
_cell.angle_alpha   90.00
_cell.angle_beta   90.00
_cell.angle_gamma   90.00
#
_symmetry.space_group_name_H-M   'P 1'
#
loop_
_entity.id
_entity.type
_entity.pdbx_description
1 polymer ?
#
loop_
_entity_poly.entity_id
_entity_poly.type
_entity_poly.pdbx_seq_one_letter_code
_entity_poly.pdbx_strand_id
1 'polypeptide(L)'
;SYYAIQPERNIVKWISETPQRFKFVVKIHQALTLHADYHDYADTIESLFHDFRRMLQPLVEADRLAMVLVQFPPWFDCNAKNIKYIRYVRAQLEQVPVCIEFRHQSWFQGEMKEHTLQFLTDNQLIHSVCDEP
;
A
#
# COMPACT_ATOMS: atom_id res chain seq x y z
N SER A 1 4.97 9.69 3.90
CA SER A 1 4.71 8.77 2.78
C SER A 1 3.39 9.05 2.10
N TYR A 2 2.25 9.17 2.82
CA TYR A 2 0.94 9.40 2.19
C TYR A 2 0.86 10.71 1.36
N TYR A 3 1.31 11.83 1.91
CA TYR A 3 1.33 13.13 1.23
C TYR A 3 2.61 13.43 0.45
N ALA A 4 3.67 12.66 0.69
CA ALA A 4 4.98 12.87 0.09
C ALA A 4 5.88 11.65 0.27
N ILE A 5 6.64 11.34 -0.78
CA ILE A 5 7.83 10.47 -0.71
C ILE A 5 8.85 11.14 0.20
N GLN A 6 9.29 10.43 1.24
CA GLN A 6 10.21 10.98 2.22
C GLN A 6 11.65 10.86 1.73
N PRO A 7 12.49 11.88 1.95
CA PRO A 7 13.91 11.73 1.69
C PRO A 7 14.50 10.70 2.66
N GLU A 8 15.49 9.95 2.19
CA GLU A 8 16.14 8.86 2.93
C GLU A 8 16.60 9.27 4.33
N ARG A 9 17.14 10.50 4.49
CA ARG A 9 17.55 11.05 5.79
C ARG A 9 16.46 11.00 6.86
N ASN A 10 15.19 11.18 6.49
CA ASN A 10 14.07 11.14 7.42
C ASN A 10 13.81 9.69 7.87
N ILE A 11 13.89 8.74 6.94
CA ILE A 11 13.71 7.32 7.21
C ILE A 11 14.81 6.81 8.15
N VAL A 12 16.07 7.15 7.86
CA VAL A 12 17.22 6.79 8.71
C VAL A 12 17.07 7.38 10.12
N LYS A 13 16.58 8.62 10.22
CA LYS A 13 16.29 9.25 11.51
C LYS A 13 15.20 8.50 12.28
N TRP A 14 14.11 8.09 11.63
CA TRP A 14 13.07 7.30 12.31
C TRP A 14 13.60 5.95 12.82
N ILE A 15 14.46 5.29 12.05
CA ILE A 15 15.10 4.03 12.44
C ILE A 15 15.97 4.23 13.70
N SER A 16 16.73 5.32 13.78
CA SER A 16 17.62 5.60 14.93
C SER A 16 16.89 6.05 16.19
N GLU A 17 15.73 6.71 16.05
CA GLU A 17 14.94 7.22 17.18
C GLU A 17 13.96 6.19 17.76
N THR A 18 13.93 4.96 17.25
CA THR A 18 13.02 3.90 17.70
C THR A 18 13.76 2.61 18.08
N PRO A 19 13.28 1.85 19.10
CA PRO A 19 13.95 0.62 19.53
C PRO A 19 14.10 -0.40 18.40
N GLN A 20 15.15 -1.22 18.42
CA GLN A 20 15.44 -2.20 17.36
C GLN A 20 14.25 -3.12 17.02
N ARG A 21 13.45 -3.50 18.02
CA ARG A 21 12.25 -4.35 17.84
C ARG A 21 11.04 -3.65 17.21
N PHE A 22 11.07 -2.33 17.08
CA PHE A 22 9.93 -1.55 16.60
C PHE A 22 9.81 -1.69 15.08
N LYS A 23 8.61 -2.01 14.57
CA LYS A 23 8.33 -2.11 13.14
C LYS A 23 7.39 -0.99 12.70
N PHE A 24 7.58 -0.50 11.48
CA PHE A 24 6.75 0.50 10.84
C PHE A 24 5.74 -0.13 9.90
N VAL A 25 4.49 0.34 9.95
CA VAL A 25 3.53 0.19 8.86
C VAL A 25 3.57 1.48 8.06
N VAL A 26 3.98 1.40 6.79
CA VAL A 26 4.10 2.58 5.94
C VAL A 26 2.87 2.67 5.04
N LYS A 27 2.07 3.72 5.19
CA LYS A 27 0.97 4.00 4.25
C LYS A 27 1.54 4.47 2.92
N ILE A 28 1.12 3.85 1.82
CA ILE A 28 1.59 4.22 0.47
C ILE A 28 1.14 5.63 0.09
N HIS A 29 1.82 6.25 -0.88
CA HIS A 29 1.50 7.58 -1.38
C HIS A 29 0.08 7.66 -1.95
N GLN A 30 -0.62 8.77 -1.71
CA GLN A 30 -2.04 8.94 -2.08
C GLN A 30 -2.32 8.77 -3.58
N ALA A 31 -1.41 9.25 -4.44
CA ALA A 31 -1.54 9.06 -5.88
C ALA A 31 -1.44 7.57 -6.30
N LEU A 32 -0.68 6.75 -5.56
CA LEU A 32 -0.57 5.30 -5.80
C LEU A 32 -1.82 4.54 -5.30
N THR A 33 -2.70 5.20 -4.55
CA THR A 33 -4.02 4.67 -4.14
C THR A 33 -5.17 5.27 -4.93
N LEU A 34 -4.90 6.07 -5.97
CA LEU A 34 -5.92 6.77 -6.77
C LEU A 34 -6.73 7.84 -6.00
N HIS A 35 -6.20 8.34 -4.88
CA HIS A 35 -6.78 9.49 -4.16
C HIS A 35 -6.37 10.84 -4.80
N ALA A 36 -5.29 10.86 -5.58
CA ALA A 36 -4.81 12.03 -6.30
C ALA A 36 -4.29 11.60 -7.68
N ASP A 37 -4.20 12.53 -8.61
CA ASP A 37 -3.53 12.30 -9.89
C ASP A 37 -2.02 12.16 -9.65
N TYR A 38 -1.38 11.18 -10.30
CA TYR A 38 0.07 10.99 -10.17
C TYR A 38 0.85 12.09 -10.88
N HIS A 39 0.28 12.74 -11.91
CA HIS A 39 0.93 13.82 -12.65
C HIS A 39 1.26 15.03 -11.76
N ASP A 40 0.57 15.18 -10.63
CA ASP A 40 0.87 16.22 -9.63
C ASP A 40 2.20 15.96 -8.88
N TYR A 41 2.73 14.74 -8.96
CA TYR A 41 3.88 14.29 -8.15
C TYR A 41 5.01 13.65 -8.96
N ALA A 42 4.73 13.15 -10.17
CA ALA A 42 5.69 12.45 -11.02
C ALA A 42 5.23 12.39 -12.49
N ASP A 43 6.18 12.25 -13.41
CA ASP A 43 5.89 12.13 -14.85
C ASP A 43 5.13 10.83 -15.20
N THR A 44 5.35 9.76 -14.43
CA THR A 44 4.68 8.46 -14.62
C THR A 44 4.35 7.84 -13.27
N ILE A 45 3.36 6.95 -13.24
CA ILE A 45 3.06 6.19 -12.03
C ILE A 45 4.21 5.23 -11.69
N GLU A 46 4.90 4.70 -12.69
CA GLU A 46 6.07 3.82 -12.53
C GLU A 46 7.24 4.53 -11.83
N SER A 47 7.54 5.78 -12.17
CA SER A 47 8.59 6.55 -11.49
C SER A 47 8.21 6.84 -10.05
N LEU A 48 6.94 7.14 -9.77
CA LEU A 48 6.47 7.31 -8.39
C LEU A 48 6.58 6.01 -7.57
N PHE A 49 6.29 4.84 -8.17
CA PHE A 49 6.53 3.54 -7.55
C PHE A 49 8.02 3.26 -7.33
N HIS A 50 8.89 3.65 -8.26
CA HIS A 50 10.33 3.55 -8.11
C HIS A 50 10.81 4.35 -6.90
N ASP A 51 10.42 5.62 -6.79
CA ASP A 51 10.80 6.49 -5.68
C ASP A 51 10.23 5.98 -4.34
N PHE A 52 8.99 5.48 -4.34
CA PHE A 52 8.40 4.87 -3.16
C PHE A 52 9.18 3.63 -2.69
N ARG A 53 9.59 2.74 -3.61
CA ARG A 53 10.43 1.58 -3.27
C ARG A 53 11.76 1.99 -2.69
N ARG A 54 12.42 3.00 -3.27
CA ARG A 54 13.68 3.53 -2.74
C ARG A 54 13.53 4.09 -1.33
N MET A 55 12.44 4.80 -1.06
CA MET A 55 12.12 5.29 0.29
C MET A 55 11.96 4.14 1.31
N LEU A 56 11.44 2.97 0.88
CA LEU A 56 11.27 1.82 1.77
C LEU A 56 12.58 1.07 2.05
N GLN A 57 13.54 1.13 1.14
CA GLN A 57 14.76 0.30 1.18
C GLN A 57 15.47 0.32 2.55
N PRO A 58 15.73 1.47 3.21
CA PRO A 58 16.39 1.47 4.52
C PRO A 58 15.58 0.76 5.62
N LEU A 59 14.24 0.81 5.55
CA LEU A 59 13.38 0.09 6.49
C LEU A 59 13.41 -1.42 6.24
N VAL A 60 13.53 -1.85 4.98
CA VAL A 60 13.66 -3.27 4.63
C VAL A 60 15.01 -3.80 5.10
N GLU A 61 16.09 -3.10 4.77
CA GLU A 61 17.47 -3.51 5.12
C GLU A 61 17.70 -3.57 6.63
N ALA A 62 17.10 -2.64 7.39
CA ALA A 62 17.21 -2.62 8.85
C ALA A 62 16.23 -3.60 9.54
N ASP A 63 15.45 -4.39 8.78
CA ASP A 63 14.35 -5.21 9.29
C ASP A 63 13.40 -4.39 10.18
N ARG A 64 13.00 -3.21 9.72
CA ARG A 64 12.10 -2.27 10.42
C ARG A 64 10.77 -2.05 9.70
N LEU A 65 10.55 -2.64 8.52
CA LEU A 65 9.25 -2.61 7.83
C LEU A 65 8.39 -3.81 8.24
N ALA A 66 7.19 -3.58 8.80
CA ALA A 66 6.19 -4.63 9.01
C ALA A 66 5.42 -4.91 7.71
N MET A 67 4.85 -3.86 7.11
CA MET A 67 4.08 -3.94 5.87
C MET A 67 3.84 -2.56 5.27
N VAL A 68 3.43 -2.53 4.01
CA VAL A 68 2.88 -1.34 3.34
C VAL A 68 1.37 -1.38 3.40
N LEU A 69 0.75 -0.34 3.95
CA LEU A 69 -0.71 -0.17 3.92
C LEU A 69 -1.14 0.55 2.64
N VAL A 70 -2.01 -0.12 1.87
CA VAL A 70 -2.65 0.39 0.66
C VAL A 70 -4.13 0.52 0.95
N GLN A 71 -4.52 1.69 1.46
CA GLN A 71 -5.92 2.02 1.67
C GLN A 71 -6.47 2.72 0.43
N PHE A 72 -7.44 2.08 -0.22
CA PHE A 72 -8.13 2.63 -1.38
C PHE A 72 -9.24 3.61 -0.96
N PRO A 73 -9.64 4.54 -1.84
CA PRO A 73 -10.71 5.48 -1.57
C PRO A 73 -12.09 4.79 -1.57
N PRO A 74 -13.13 5.44 -0.99
CA PRO A 74 -14.47 4.86 -0.92
C PRO A 74 -15.15 4.69 -2.27
N TRP A 75 -14.66 5.30 -3.35
CA TRP A 75 -15.16 5.07 -4.72
C TRP A 75 -14.44 3.94 -5.48
N PHE A 76 -13.52 3.23 -4.83
CA PHE A 76 -12.82 2.09 -5.41
C PHE A 76 -13.66 0.81 -5.24
N ASP A 77 -14.59 0.59 -6.15
CA ASP A 77 -15.52 -0.53 -6.19
C ASP A 77 -14.90 -1.84 -6.72
N CYS A 78 -15.54 -2.98 -6.43
CA CYS A 78 -15.11 -4.28 -6.94
C CYS A 78 -15.47 -4.46 -8.43
N ASN A 79 -14.52 -4.14 -9.31
CA ASN A 79 -14.62 -4.36 -10.75
C ASN A 79 -13.29 -4.82 -11.37
N ALA A 80 -13.32 -5.26 -12.63
CA ALA A 80 -12.14 -5.82 -13.31
C ALA A 80 -10.96 -4.84 -13.41
N LYS A 81 -11.22 -3.54 -13.60
CA LYS A 81 -10.18 -2.50 -13.66
C LYS A 81 -9.46 -2.38 -12.33
N ASN A 82 -10.22 -2.33 -11.23
CA ASN A 82 -9.70 -2.18 -9.88
C ASN A 82 -8.96 -3.44 -9.41
N ILE A 83 -9.46 -4.63 -9.76
CA ILE A 83 -8.74 -5.90 -9.53
C ILE A 83 -7.39 -5.91 -10.26
N LYS A 84 -7.36 -5.48 -11.54
CA LYS A 84 -6.11 -5.36 -12.31
C LYS A 84 -5.15 -4.37 -11.66
N TYR A 85 -5.67 -3.26 -11.12
CA TYR A 85 -4.85 -2.28 -10.41
C TYR A 85 -4.23 -2.86 -9.12
N ILE A 86 -4.98 -3.62 -8.31
CA ILE A 86 -4.41 -4.28 -7.13
C ILE A 86 -3.27 -5.23 -7.52
N ARG A 87 -3.43 -6.01 -8.58
CA ARG A 87 -2.36 -6.89 -9.09
C ARG A 87 -1.13 -6.09 -9.52
N TYR A 88 -1.33 -4.94 -10.16
CA TYR A 88 -0.23 -4.04 -10.52
C TYR A 88 0.49 -3.48 -9.28
N VAL A 89 -0.24 -3.02 -8.26
CA VAL A 89 0.34 -2.58 -6.97
C VAL A 89 1.14 -3.73 -6.32
N ARG A 90 0.59 -4.95 -6.30
CA ARG A 90 1.27 -6.13 -5.77
C ARG A 90 2.58 -6.42 -6.51
N ALA A 91 2.58 -6.35 -7.85
CA ALA A 91 3.78 -6.54 -8.66
C ALA A 91 4.83 -5.45 -8.38
N GLN A 92 4.43 -4.19 -8.22
CA GLN A 92 5.35 -3.10 -7.88
C GLN A 92 5.96 -3.25 -6.48
N LEU A 93 5.30 -3.96 -5.57
CA LEU A 93 5.72 -4.14 -4.18
C LEU A 93 6.08 -5.58 -3.84
N GLU A 94 6.48 -6.39 -4.83
CA GLU A 94 6.65 -7.84 -4.73
C GLU A 94 7.54 -8.30 -3.55
N GLN A 95 8.51 -7.47 -3.14
CA GLN A 95 9.51 -7.79 -2.11
C GLN A 95 9.07 -7.43 -0.68
N VAL A 96 7.92 -6.79 -0.50
CA VAL A 96 7.45 -6.35 0.83
C VAL A 96 6.01 -6.84 1.12
N PRO A 97 5.68 -7.12 2.40
CA PRO A 97 4.30 -7.41 2.78
C PRO A 97 3.39 -6.22 2.48
N VAL A 98 2.24 -6.48 1.86
CA VAL A 98 1.25 -5.46 1.52
C VAL A 98 -0.08 -5.79 2.17
N CYS A 99 -0.63 -4.80 2.86
CA CYS A 99 -1.96 -4.82 3.44
C CYS A 99 -2.90 -3.97 2.58
N ILE A 100 -4.01 -4.55 2.14
CA ILE A 100 -5.06 -3.88 1.38
C ILE A 100 -6.20 -3.53 2.31
N GLU A 101 -6.63 -2.28 2.24
CA GLU A 101 -7.74 -1.74 2.99
C GLU A 101 -8.78 -1.16 2.03
N PHE A 102 -9.97 -1.75 2.05
CA PHE A 102 -11.10 -1.37 1.21
C PHE A 102 -12.07 -0.49 1.99
N ARG A 103 -12.65 0.50 1.29
CA ARG A 103 -13.66 1.44 1.82
C ARG A 103 -15.00 1.38 1.08
N HIS A 104 -15.10 0.54 0.06
CA HIS A 104 -16.33 0.38 -0.73
C HIS A 104 -16.96 -1.00 -0.42
N GLN A 105 -18.24 -1.01 -0.03
CA GLN A 105 -18.94 -2.22 0.42
C GLN A 105 -19.02 -3.35 -0.62
N SER A 106 -18.95 -3.03 -1.91
CA SER A 106 -19.07 -4.04 -2.99
C SER A 106 -17.97 -5.11 -2.96
N TRP A 107 -16.85 -4.90 -2.27
CA TRP A 107 -15.83 -5.94 -2.05
C TRP A 107 -16.29 -7.04 -1.09
N PHE A 108 -17.30 -6.79 -0.25
CA PHE A 108 -17.74 -7.70 0.81
C PHE A 108 -19.25 -7.99 0.80
N GLN A 109 -19.96 -7.55 -0.24
CA GLN A 109 -21.40 -7.78 -0.36
C GLN A 109 -21.70 -9.17 -0.93
N GLY A 110 -22.51 -9.96 -0.22
CA GLY A 110 -22.95 -11.29 -0.67
C GLY A 110 -21.76 -12.23 -0.91
N GLU A 111 -21.80 -12.98 -2.02
CA GLU A 111 -20.75 -13.93 -2.42
C GLU A 111 -19.39 -13.26 -2.73
N MET A 112 -19.37 -11.94 -2.91
CA MET A 112 -18.12 -11.24 -3.23
C MET A 112 -17.12 -11.28 -2.09
N LYS A 113 -17.57 -11.40 -0.83
CA LYS A 113 -16.68 -11.48 0.33
C LYS A 113 -15.68 -12.63 0.19
N GLU A 114 -16.15 -13.82 -0.12
CA GLU A 114 -15.34 -15.03 -0.24
C GLU A 114 -14.42 -14.93 -1.46
N HIS A 115 -14.90 -14.37 -2.57
CA HIS A 115 -14.07 -14.10 -3.75
C HIS A 115 -12.95 -13.08 -3.46
N THR A 116 -13.25 -12.00 -2.73
CA THR A 116 -12.26 -11.01 -2.31
C THR A 116 -11.22 -11.62 -1.40
N LEU A 117 -11.62 -12.37 -0.37
CA LEU A 117 -10.68 -13.03 0.54
C LEU A 117 -9.80 -14.06 -0.17
N GLN A 118 -10.37 -14.86 -1.08
CA GLN A 118 -9.61 -15.79 -1.91
C GLN A 118 -8.62 -15.03 -2.82
N PHE A 119 -9.07 -13.96 -3.49
CA PHE A 119 -8.23 -13.13 -4.33
C PHE A 119 -7.04 -12.53 -3.56
N LEU A 120 -7.27 -11.99 -2.35
CA LEU A 120 -6.19 -11.47 -1.52
C LEU A 120 -5.21 -12.58 -1.13
N THR A 121 -5.73 -13.75 -0.74
CA THR A 121 -4.91 -14.92 -0.37
C THR A 121 -4.04 -15.39 -1.53
N ASP A 122 -4.62 -15.57 -2.73
CA ASP A 122 -3.92 -16.01 -3.94
C ASP A 122 -2.80 -15.06 -4.36
N ASN A 123 -2.93 -13.77 -4.02
CA ASN A 123 -1.94 -12.74 -4.33
C ASN A 123 -1.04 -12.39 -3.14
N GLN A 124 -1.10 -13.15 -2.03
CA GLN A 124 -0.30 -12.92 -0.82
C GLN A 124 -0.48 -11.50 -0.24
N LEU A 125 -1.71 -11.00 -0.30
CA LEU A 125 -2.11 -9.71 0.24
C LEU A 125 -2.76 -9.89 1.60
N ILE A 126 -2.37 -9.07 2.56
CA ILE A 126 -2.97 -9.02 3.89
C ILE A 126 -4.28 -8.22 3.77
N HIS A 127 -5.37 -8.74 4.31
CA HIS A 127 -6.62 -8.00 4.43
C HIS A 127 -6.60 -7.13 5.70
N SER A 128 -6.82 -5.82 5.57
CA SER A 128 -7.10 -4.96 6.72
C SER A 128 -8.55 -5.14 7.14
N VAL A 129 -8.78 -5.51 8.41
CA VAL A 129 -10.12 -5.50 9.00
C VAL A 129 -10.38 -4.12 9.57
N CYS A 130 -11.37 -3.42 9.02
CA CYS A 130 -11.71 -2.06 9.44
C CYS A 130 -12.97 -2.06 10.30
N ASP A 131 -12.92 -1.29 11.38
CA ASP A 131 -14.08 -0.89 12.17
C ASP A 131 -14.34 0.59 11.86
N GLU A 132 -15.32 0.84 10.99
CA GLU A 132 -15.68 2.18 10.50
C GLU A 132 -17.21 2.37 10.45
N PRO A 133 -17.73 3.61 10.56
CA PRO A 133 -19.17 3.90 10.61
C PRO A 133 -19.96 3.57 9.34
#